data_AF-A0A2D6KXW3-F1
#
_entry.id   AF-A0A2D6KXW3-F1
#
_cell.length_a   1.000
_cell.length_b   1.000
_cell.length_c   1.000
_cell.angle_alpha   90.00
_cell.angle_beta   90.00
_cell.angle_gamma   90.00
#
_symmetry.space_group_name_H-M   'P 1'
#
loop_
_entity.id
_entity.type
_entity.pdbx_description
1 polymer ?
#
loop_
_entity_poly.entity_id
_entity_poly.type
_entity_poly.pdbx_seq_one_letter_code
_entity_poly.pdbx_strand_id
1 'polypeptide(L)'
;MYKIIQEGKASIKIPTGKVSKKLPVFYNPMMKSNRDISVLLLNSINKKGMQIGLPLSASGVRGIRFLLELRKNKIKNIAFNDININAYKLIKQNFKLNKLINDKIKVYNKDANEFLLSLKGFDYIDIDPFGPPSDFLDRSVKRLARDGILAVTATDTGCLAGSFPKPCLRKYWAKPLKNEFMHETGLRILIRKAQLIASPYDKALTPIFSYSKDHYLRTFLVCEKGKQKVDKLLKEHGYVIYCNNCLYRKAVKDIFNKKSCPECNKELDYTGPLWLGGLWDSKLVKNMQKLNKNKELEQFLDIISKESKISQVSFYNIHNICKHYKIDPIPKKEELIKNIRKSNKCSETHFDALGIKSCINLKALINLIKRKT
;
A
#
# COMPACT_ATOMS: atom_id res chain seq x y z
N MET A 1 3.87 31.32 -11.31
CA MET A 1 2.50 31.32 -11.85
C MET A 1 1.72 30.13 -11.28
N TYR A 2 0.38 30.20 -11.30
CA TYR A 2 -0.50 29.12 -10.85
C TYR A 2 -1.52 28.83 -11.96
N LYS A 3 -1.94 27.56 -12.08
CA LYS A 3 -3.03 27.16 -12.97
C LYS A 3 -4.14 26.46 -12.18
N ILE A 4 -5.37 26.55 -12.67
CA ILE A 4 -6.49 25.78 -12.16
C ILE A 4 -6.57 24.48 -12.96
N ILE A 5 -6.73 23.37 -12.26
CA ILE A 5 -7.00 22.07 -12.86
C ILE A 5 -8.19 21.43 -12.17
N GLN A 6 -8.80 20.45 -12.83
CA GLN A 6 -9.84 19.63 -12.26
C GLN A 6 -9.32 18.20 -12.02
N GLU A 7 -9.52 17.68 -10.81
CA GLU A 7 -9.27 16.27 -10.49
C GLU A 7 -10.50 15.68 -9.80
N GLY A 8 -11.16 14.73 -10.45
CA GLY A 8 -12.46 14.26 -9.99
C GLY A 8 -13.46 15.42 -9.98
N LYS A 9 -14.07 15.67 -8.83
CA LYS A 9 -14.97 16.82 -8.65
C LYS A 9 -14.27 18.08 -8.14
N ALA A 10 -13.00 17.99 -7.76
CA ALA A 10 -12.27 19.10 -7.16
C ALA A 10 -11.64 20.01 -8.21
N SER A 11 -11.92 21.30 -8.13
CA SER A 11 -11.19 22.33 -8.89
C SER A 11 -10.12 22.95 -8.00
N ILE A 12 -8.84 22.74 -8.33
CA ILE A 12 -7.71 23.17 -7.50
C ILE A 12 -6.76 24.07 -8.27
N LYS A 13 -6.27 25.09 -7.58
CA LYS A 13 -5.14 25.89 -8.00
C LYS A 13 -3.85 25.17 -7.59
N ILE A 14 -2.91 25.06 -8.53
CA ILE A 14 -1.59 24.45 -8.33
C ILE A 14 -0.49 25.33 -8.94
N PRO A 15 0.74 25.32 -8.40
CA PRO A 15 1.86 26.03 -9.02
C PRO A 15 2.16 25.46 -10.41
N THR A 16 2.52 26.33 -11.36
CA THR A 16 3.01 25.91 -12.68
C THR A 16 4.51 25.58 -12.59
N GLY A 17 4.92 24.46 -13.18
CA GLY A 17 6.34 24.06 -13.27
C GLY A 17 6.53 22.54 -13.24
N LYS A 18 7.78 22.08 -13.39
CA LYS A 18 8.12 20.65 -13.30
C LYS A 18 7.92 20.17 -11.86
N VAL A 19 7.16 19.07 -11.72
CA VAL A 19 6.85 18.45 -10.41
C VAL A 19 8.15 18.10 -9.69
N SER A 20 8.44 18.83 -8.61
CA SER A 20 9.64 18.63 -7.79
C SER A 20 9.43 19.19 -6.39
N LYS A 21 10.29 18.81 -5.44
CA LYS A 21 10.33 19.41 -4.09
C LYS A 21 10.56 20.92 -4.10
N LYS A 22 11.12 21.46 -5.19
CA LYS A 22 11.44 22.88 -5.32
C LYS A 22 10.20 23.73 -5.65
N LEU A 23 9.07 23.12 -6.01
CA LEU A 23 7.83 23.86 -6.21
C LEU A 23 7.32 24.44 -4.89
N PRO A 24 6.71 25.64 -4.89
CA PRO A 24 6.25 26.29 -3.68
C PRO A 24 5.13 25.51 -2.96
N VAL A 25 4.35 24.73 -3.71
CA VAL A 25 3.39 23.74 -3.18
C VAL A 25 3.38 22.52 -4.10
N PHE A 26 3.41 21.32 -3.52
CA PHE A 26 3.49 20.09 -4.29
C PHE A 26 2.12 19.63 -4.82
N TYR A 27 2.09 19.21 -6.08
CA TYR A 27 1.00 18.44 -6.67
C TYR A 27 1.60 17.46 -7.68
N ASN A 28 1.20 16.18 -7.58
CA ASN A 28 1.60 15.15 -8.53
C ASN A 28 0.35 14.54 -9.21
N PRO A 29 0.18 14.72 -10.53
CA PRO A 29 -0.93 14.13 -11.27
C PRO A 29 -0.87 12.59 -11.30
N MET A 30 0.32 11.98 -11.20
CA MET A 30 0.45 10.50 -11.12
C MET A 30 -0.22 9.93 -9.86
N MET A 31 -0.41 10.75 -8.81
CA MET A 31 -1.10 10.35 -7.60
C MET A 31 -2.64 10.44 -7.70
N LYS A 32 -3.20 10.77 -8.88
CA LYS A 32 -4.66 10.76 -9.11
C LYS A 32 -5.25 9.39 -8.78
N SER A 33 -4.65 8.31 -9.28
CA SER A 33 -5.14 6.94 -9.02
C SER A 33 -5.12 6.60 -7.52
N ASN A 34 -4.12 7.07 -6.75
CA ASN A 34 -4.08 6.90 -5.30
C ASN A 34 -5.27 7.57 -4.61
N ARG A 35 -5.60 8.80 -5.02
CA ARG A 35 -6.75 9.56 -4.49
C ARG A 35 -8.08 8.94 -4.93
N ASP A 36 -8.21 8.50 -6.17
CA ASP A 36 -9.39 7.77 -6.68
C ASP A 36 -9.67 6.52 -5.84
N ILE A 37 -8.63 5.71 -5.59
CA ILE A 37 -8.74 4.49 -4.75
C ILE A 37 -9.13 4.85 -3.31
N SER A 38 -8.58 5.93 -2.75
CA SER A 38 -8.91 6.38 -1.39
C SER A 38 -10.39 6.79 -1.26
N VAL A 39 -10.91 7.55 -2.23
CA VAL A 39 -12.34 7.92 -2.29
C VAL A 39 -13.22 6.67 -2.43
N LEU A 40 -12.86 5.76 -3.33
CA LEU A 40 -13.61 4.51 -3.55
C LEU A 40 -13.64 3.64 -2.29
N LEU A 41 -12.50 3.45 -1.64
CA LEU A 41 -12.39 2.64 -0.42
C LEU A 41 -13.24 3.23 0.71
N LEU A 42 -13.15 4.54 0.95
CA LEU A 42 -13.93 5.21 2.01
C LEU A 42 -15.43 5.17 1.76
N ASN A 43 -15.86 5.17 0.49
CA ASN A 43 -17.26 4.94 0.12
C ASN A 43 -17.69 3.46 0.26
N SER A 44 -16.74 2.53 0.23
CA SER A 44 -16.97 1.07 0.30
C SER A 44 -16.93 0.49 1.71
N ILE A 45 -16.46 1.22 2.71
CA ILE A 45 -16.53 0.80 4.12
C ILE A 45 -17.84 1.23 4.76
N ASN A 46 -18.33 0.50 5.77
CA ASN A 46 -19.51 0.91 6.55
C ASN A 46 -19.12 1.77 7.78
N LYS A 47 -18.33 2.82 7.57
CA LYS A 47 -18.00 3.82 8.59
C LYS A 47 -18.62 5.16 8.21
N LYS A 48 -19.31 5.81 9.16
CA LYS A 48 -19.97 7.13 9.02
C LYS A 48 -19.39 8.09 10.07
N GLY A 49 -19.61 9.38 9.87
CA GLY A 49 -19.26 10.41 10.86
C GLY A 49 -17.77 10.45 11.22
N MET A 50 -16.88 10.17 10.28
CA MET A 50 -15.45 10.09 10.55
C MET A 50 -14.86 11.46 10.90
N GLN A 51 -14.01 11.48 11.93
CA GLN A 51 -13.04 12.55 12.15
C GLN A 51 -11.76 12.26 11.35
N ILE A 52 -11.54 13.05 10.30
CA ILE A 52 -10.45 12.84 9.32
C ILE A 52 -9.28 13.78 9.63
N GLY A 53 -8.06 13.23 9.68
CA GLY A 53 -6.81 13.98 9.81
C GLY A 53 -5.93 13.81 8.58
N LEU A 54 -5.50 14.92 7.99
CA LEU A 54 -4.60 14.97 6.82
C LEU A 54 -3.34 15.76 7.19
N PRO A 55 -2.33 15.12 7.82
CA PRO A 55 -1.14 15.81 8.34
C PRO A 55 -0.28 16.48 7.26
N LEU A 56 -0.35 15.99 6.02
CA LEU A 56 0.48 16.41 4.88
C LEU A 56 -0.42 16.70 3.66
N SER A 57 -1.03 17.89 3.64
CA SER A 57 -2.13 18.20 2.72
C SER A 57 -1.68 18.82 1.39
N ALA A 58 -0.51 19.47 1.33
CA ALA A 58 0.00 20.20 0.17
C ALA A 58 -1.06 21.13 -0.45
N SER A 59 -1.59 20.83 -1.64
CA SER A 59 -2.66 21.63 -2.28
C SER A 59 -4.05 21.47 -1.65
N GLY A 60 -4.23 20.48 -0.77
CA GLY A 60 -5.51 20.10 -0.16
C GLY A 60 -6.37 19.18 -1.04
N VAL A 61 -5.91 18.81 -2.23
CA VAL A 61 -6.71 18.05 -3.22
C VAL A 61 -7.36 16.80 -2.63
N ARG A 62 -6.63 16.03 -1.82
CA ARG A 62 -7.13 14.78 -1.23
C ARG A 62 -8.38 15.01 -0.38
N GLY A 63 -8.32 15.93 0.58
CA GLY A 63 -9.45 16.20 1.45
C GLY A 63 -10.57 16.99 0.77
N ILE A 64 -10.26 17.85 -0.22
CA ILE A 64 -11.29 18.50 -1.04
C ILE A 64 -12.09 17.44 -1.80
N ARG A 65 -11.40 16.47 -2.41
CA ARG A 65 -12.07 15.33 -3.06
C ARG A 65 -12.88 14.51 -2.07
N PHE A 66 -12.39 14.29 -0.85
CA PHE A 66 -13.19 13.61 0.19
C PHE A 66 -14.49 14.37 0.50
N LEU A 67 -14.42 15.70 0.63
CA LEU A 67 -15.60 16.54 0.87
C LEU A 67 -16.62 16.51 -0.27
N LEU A 68 -16.18 16.40 -1.53
CA LEU A 68 -17.04 16.45 -2.71
C LEU A 68 -17.53 15.07 -3.20
N GLU A 69 -16.78 14.01 -2.93
CA GLU A 69 -16.97 12.70 -3.56
C GLU A 69 -17.37 11.58 -2.58
N LEU A 70 -17.18 11.77 -1.26
CA LEU A 70 -17.71 10.83 -0.28
C LEU A 70 -19.22 11.00 -0.12
N ARG A 71 -19.91 9.88 0.13
CA ARG A 71 -21.36 9.87 0.40
C ARG A 71 -21.72 10.79 1.58
N LYS A 72 -22.94 11.31 1.57
CA LYS A 72 -23.50 12.09 2.68
C LYS A 72 -23.30 11.33 4.00
N ASN A 73 -22.97 12.05 5.07
CA ASN A 73 -22.73 11.55 6.43
C ASN A 73 -21.43 10.76 6.64
N LYS A 74 -20.54 10.66 5.63
CA LYS A 74 -19.23 10.03 5.80
C LYS A 74 -18.28 10.82 6.70
N ILE A 75 -18.33 12.14 6.60
CA ILE A 75 -17.40 13.05 7.29
C ILE A 75 -18.17 13.79 8.39
N LYS A 76 -17.68 13.70 9.63
CA LYS A 76 -18.11 14.57 10.73
C LYS A 76 -17.28 15.85 10.73
N ASN A 77 -15.95 15.70 10.81
CA ASN A 77 -14.98 16.78 10.77
C ASN A 77 -13.78 16.36 9.91
N ILE A 78 -13.14 17.32 9.25
CA ILE A 78 -11.90 17.10 8.51
C ILE A 78 -10.89 18.19 8.83
N ALA A 79 -9.67 17.77 9.18
CA ALA A 79 -8.57 18.64 9.53
C ALA A 79 -7.43 18.47 8.52
N PHE A 80 -7.07 19.58 7.89
CA PHE A 80 -5.97 19.69 6.94
C PHE A 80 -4.77 20.33 7.64
N ASN A 81 -3.58 19.82 7.38
CA ASN A 81 -2.35 20.41 7.86
C ASN A 81 -1.28 20.40 6.76
N ASP A 82 -0.43 21.42 6.77
CA ASP A 82 0.84 21.40 6.07
C ASP A 82 1.83 22.33 6.79
N ILE A 83 3.10 21.95 6.88
CA ILE A 83 4.13 22.77 7.51
C ILE A 83 4.47 24.00 6.64
N ASN A 84 4.29 23.90 5.33
CA ASN A 84 4.58 25.00 4.41
C ASN A 84 3.44 26.04 4.43
N ILE A 85 3.77 27.27 4.82
CA ILE A 85 2.81 28.38 4.89
C ILE A 85 2.13 28.67 3.53
N ASN A 86 2.83 28.45 2.41
CA ASN A 86 2.24 28.61 1.07
C ASN A 86 1.22 27.51 0.78
N ALA A 87 1.48 26.27 1.22
CA ALA A 87 0.52 25.17 1.11
C ALA A 87 -0.73 25.46 1.95
N TYR A 88 -0.55 25.89 3.20
CA TYR A 88 -1.65 26.35 4.06
C TYR A 88 -2.52 27.44 3.42
N LYS A 89 -1.89 28.48 2.86
CA LYS A 89 -2.60 29.56 2.13
C LYS A 89 -3.33 29.02 0.90
N LEU A 90 -2.70 28.12 0.13
CA LEU A 90 -3.27 27.53 -1.07
C LEU A 90 -4.47 26.63 -0.77
N ILE A 91 -4.42 25.85 0.30
CA ILE A 91 -5.55 25.02 0.78
C ILE A 91 -6.79 25.90 1.01
N LYS A 92 -6.63 27.03 1.70
CA LYS A 92 -7.72 27.98 1.93
C LYS A 92 -8.27 28.58 0.63
N GLN A 93 -7.40 28.91 -0.33
CA GLN A 93 -7.83 29.39 -1.64
C GLN A 93 -8.63 28.31 -2.39
N ASN A 94 -8.17 27.05 -2.35
CA ASN A 94 -8.85 25.94 -3.00
C ASN A 94 -10.22 25.64 -2.36
N PHE A 95 -10.41 25.85 -1.06
CA PHE A 95 -11.75 25.77 -0.46
C PHE A 95 -12.71 26.82 -1.00
N LYS A 96 -12.24 28.06 -1.17
CA LYS A 96 -13.05 29.13 -1.79
C LYS A 96 -13.45 28.74 -3.22
N LEU A 97 -12.52 28.20 -4.01
CA LEU A 97 -12.79 27.76 -5.39
C LEU A 97 -13.87 26.67 -5.48
N ASN A 98 -13.94 25.78 -4.48
CA ASN A 98 -14.92 24.69 -4.45
C ASN A 98 -16.18 25.02 -3.64
N LYS A 99 -16.34 26.26 -3.16
CA LYS A 99 -17.45 26.70 -2.29
C LYS A 99 -17.57 25.85 -1.00
N LEU A 100 -16.43 25.42 -0.45
CA LEU A 100 -16.32 24.56 0.73
C LEU A 100 -15.95 25.35 1.99
N ILE A 101 -16.82 26.27 2.41
CA ILE A 101 -16.65 27.04 3.65
C ILE A 101 -17.70 26.54 4.65
N ASN A 102 -17.26 25.73 5.63
CA ASN A 102 -18.12 25.15 6.66
C ASN A 102 -17.28 24.87 7.91
N ASP A 103 -17.88 24.99 9.10
CA ASP A 103 -17.28 24.73 10.41
C ASP A 103 -16.66 23.35 10.58
N LYS A 104 -17.10 22.37 9.79
CA LYS A 104 -16.55 21.01 9.74
C LYS A 104 -15.12 20.93 9.21
N ILE A 105 -14.62 21.99 8.57
CA ILE A 105 -13.32 22.04 7.91
C ILE A 105 -12.37 22.90 8.74
N LYS A 106 -11.26 22.32 9.18
CA LYS A 106 -10.19 23.04 9.88
C LYS A 106 -8.88 22.93 9.12
N VAL A 107 -8.10 24.02 9.11
CA VAL A 107 -6.82 24.10 8.41
C VAL A 107 -5.77 24.60 9.39
N TYR A 108 -4.66 23.88 9.47
CA TYR A 108 -3.55 24.16 10.36
C TYR A 108 -2.26 24.36 9.55
N ASN A 109 -1.34 25.14 10.08
CA ASN A 109 0.01 25.29 9.59
C ASN A 109 0.98 24.91 10.71
N LYS A 110 1.18 23.61 10.89
CA LYS A 110 2.01 23.04 11.95
C LYS A 110 2.90 21.95 11.39
N ASP A 111 3.92 21.58 12.13
CA ASP A 111 4.57 20.30 11.91
C ASP A 111 3.53 19.16 12.01
N ALA A 112 3.68 18.12 11.18
CA ALA A 112 2.70 17.04 11.11
C ALA A 112 2.55 16.27 12.44
N ASN A 113 3.65 16.09 13.18
CA ASN A 113 3.63 15.42 14.48
C ASN A 113 2.98 16.30 15.55
N GLU A 114 3.27 17.60 15.56
CA GLU A 114 2.60 18.57 16.44
C GLU A 114 1.09 18.63 16.16
N PHE A 115 0.71 18.73 14.88
CA PHE A 115 -0.69 18.73 14.43
C PHE A 115 -1.44 17.51 14.99
N LEU A 116 -0.89 16.31 14.77
CA LEU A 116 -1.49 15.06 15.25
C LEU A 116 -1.67 15.08 16.77
N LEU A 117 -0.64 15.49 17.51
CA LEU A 117 -0.67 15.51 18.97
C LEU A 117 -1.63 16.56 19.55
N SER A 118 -1.84 17.67 18.85
CA SER A 118 -2.66 18.81 19.30
C SER A 118 -4.17 18.57 19.23
N LEU A 119 -4.62 17.50 18.56
CA LEU A 119 -6.03 17.23 18.32
C LEU A 119 -6.52 15.95 19.01
N LYS A 120 -7.84 15.93 19.28
CA LYS A 120 -8.55 14.72 19.70
C LYS A 120 -8.48 13.69 18.56
N GLY A 121 -8.41 12.40 18.90
CA GLY A 121 -8.06 11.32 17.96
C GLY A 121 -8.90 11.26 16.67
N PHE A 122 -8.43 10.47 15.70
CA PHE A 122 -8.97 10.44 14.34
C PHE A 122 -9.48 9.06 13.94
N ASP A 123 -10.61 9.03 13.24
CA ASP A 123 -11.19 7.85 12.61
C ASP A 123 -10.48 7.47 11.31
N TYR A 124 -9.84 8.44 10.66
CA TYR A 124 -9.04 8.22 9.46
C TYR A 124 -7.85 9.18 9.47
N ILE A 125 -6.64 8.64 9.29
CA ILE A 125 -5.41 9.42 9.12
C ILE A 125 -4.77 9.02 7.80
N ASP A 126 -4.39 10.00 6.98
CA ASP A 126 -3.69 9.78 5.70
C ASP A 126 -2.27 10.33 5.75
N ILE A 127 -1.28 9.44 5.81
CA ILE A 127 0.15 9.77 5.74
C ILE A 127 0.58 9.61 4.27
N ASP A 128 0.80 10.73 3.58
CA ASP A 128 1.21 10.76 2.17
C ASP A 128 2.43 11.67 1.93
N PRO A 129 3.60 11.34 2.52
CA PRO A 129 4.80 12.16 2.45
C PRO A 129 5.53 11.98 1.12
N PHE A 130 6.48 12.88 0.88
CA PHE A 130 7.55 12.60 -0.05
C PHE A 130 8.61 11.73 0.64
N GLY A 131 8.77 10.49 0.19
CA GLY A 131 9.76 9.54 0.68
C GLY A 131 9.19 8.61 1.75
N PRO A 132 9.93 8.34 2.84
CA PRO A 132 9.50 7.40 3.87
C PRO A 132 8.39 7.99 4.76
N PRO A 133 7.40 7.19 5.18
CA PRO A 133 6.40 7.58 6.16
C PRO A 133 6.82 7.36 7.62
N SER A 134 8.01 6.78 7.85
CA SER A 134 8.50 6.37 9.17
C SER A 134 8.34 7.44 10.25
N ASP A 135 8.60 8.70 9.89
CA ASP A 135 8.72 9.83 10.82
C ASP A 135 7.37 10.28 11.37
N PHE A 136 6.27 9.87 10.73
CA PHE A 136 4.90 10.24 11.07
C PHE A 136 4.09 9.08 11.67
N LEU A 137 4.61 7.85 11.57
CA LEU A 137 3.87 6.65 11.97
C LEU A 137 3.54 6.65 13.47
N ASP A 138 4.50 6.94 14.36
CA ASP A 138 4.28 6.90 15.82
C ASP A 138 3.14 7.81 16.26
N ARG A 139 3.18 9.09 15.85
CA ARG A 139 2.15 10.07 16.25
C ARG A 139 0.80 9.76 15.63
N SER A 140 0.79 9.26 14.40
CA SER A 140 -0.44 8.86 13.73
C SER A 140 -1.07 7.68 14.45
N VAL A 141 -0.30 6.64 14.74
CA VAL A 141 -0.73 5.47 15.52
C VAL A 141 -1.26 5.90 16.88
N LYS A 142 -0.54 6.76 17.62
CA LYS A 142 -0.97 7.23 18.94
C LYS A 142 -2.35 7.91 18.88
N ARG A 143 -2.60 8.70 17.84
CA ARG A 143 -3.83 9.50 17.66
C ARG A 143 -4.93 8.80 16.89
N LEU A 144 -4.67 7.65 16.30
CA LEU A 144 -5.66 6.83 15.63
C LEU A 144 -6.69 6.28 16.62
N ALA A 145 -7.96 6.50 16.34
CA ALA A 145 -9.06 6.01 17.16
C ALA A 145 -9.23 4.48 17.05
N ARG A 146 -9.99 3.91 17.98
CA ARG A 146 -10.47 2.52 17.86
C ARG A 146 -11.31 2.39 16.59
N ASP A 147 -11.11 1.30 15.86
CA ASP A 147 -11.75 1.03 14.56
C ASP A 147 -11.49 2.15 13.54
N GLY A 148 -10.42 2.92 13.75
CA GLY A 148 -9.92 3.92 12.83
C GLY A 148 -9.12 3.29 11.70
N ILE A 149 -8.91 4.04 10.62
CA ILE A 149 -8.14 3.58 9.46
C ILE A 149 -6.89 4.46 9.32
N LEU A 150 -5.72 3.82 9.29
CA LEU A 150 -4.47 4.45 8.94
C LEU A 150 -4.14 4.14 7.48
N ALA A 151 -4.11 5.18 6.65
CA ALA A 151 -3.66 5.08 5.28
C ALA A 151 -2.21 5.58 5.18
N VAL A 152 -1.33 4.79 4.59
CA VAL A 152 0.11 5.08 4.52
C VAL A 152 0.60 4.92 3.10
N THR A 153 1.15 5.99 2.52
CA THR A 153 1.95 5.94 1.29
C THR A 153 3.44 5.96 1.63
N ALA A 154 4.22 5.14 0.92
CA ALA A 154 5.67 5.26 0.87
C ALA A 154 6.11 5.45 -0.59
N THR A 155 6.90 6.49 -0.86
CA THR A 155 7.46 6.74 -2.21
C THR A 155 8.97 6.49 -2.28
N ASP A 156 9.61 6.08 -1.19
CA ASP A 156 11.01 5.65 -1.13
C ASP A 156 11.18 4.19 -1.56
N THR A 157 10.53 3.81 -2.66
CA THR A 157 10.49 2.43 -3.19
C THR A 157 11.88 1.85 -3.44
N GLY A 158 12.89 2.66 -3.78
CA GLY A 158 14.27 2.18 -3.89
C GLY A 158 14.83 1.58 -2.58
N CYS A 159 14.41 2.08 -1.41
CA CYS A 159 14.78 1.48 -0.13
C CYS A 159 14.02 0.15 0.07
N LEU A 160 12.70 0.17 -0.07
CA LEU A 160 11.83 -0.97 0.21
C LEU A 160 11.97 -2.12 -0.79
N ALA A 161 12.33 -1.83 -2.05
CA ALA A 161 12.57 -2.81 -3.12
C ALA A 161 14.03 -3.34 -3.14
N GLY A 162 14.88 -2.91 -2.22
CA GLY A 162 16.22 -3.49 -2.03
C GLY A 162 17.36 -2.87 -2.82
N SER A 163 17.14 -1.79 -3.58
CA SER A 163 18.24 -1.03 -4.20
C SER A 163 19.13 -0.36 -3.14
N PHE A 164 18.55 0.03 -2.00
CA PHE A 164 19.28 0.62 -0.87
C PHE A 164 18.98 -0.15 0.44
N PRO A 165 19.63 -1.30 0.68
CA PRO A 165 19.30 -2.17 1.80
C PRO A 165 19.66 -1.55 3.16
N LYS A 166 20.78 -0.83 3.27
CA LYS A 166 21.20 -0.16 4.53
C LYS A 166 20.17 0.89 4.99
N PRO A 167 19.70 1.82 4.14
CA PRO A 167 18.57 2.69 4.49
C PRO A 167 17.28 1.96 4.86
N CYS A 168 16.95 0.87 4.16
CA CYS A 168 15.77 0.07 4.49
C CYS A 168 15.86 -0.50 5.91
N LEU A 169 17.02 -1.04 6.28
CA LEU A 169 17.27 -1.55 7.62
C LEU A 169 17.11 -0.46 8.70
N ARG A 170 17.68 0.73 8.48
CA ARG A 170 17.57 1.86 9.44
C ARG A 170 16.14 2.36 9.60
N LYS A 171 15.39 2.48 8.50
CA LYS A 171 14.05 3.10 8.51
C LYS A 171 12.93 2.12 8.85
N TYR A 172 13.04 0.87 8.41
CA TYR A 172 11.96 -0.13 8.49
C TYR A 172 12.32 -1.35 9.36
N TRP A 173 13.56 -1.46 9.83
CA TRP A 173 14.03 -2.57 10.67
C TRP A 173 13.81 -3.93 10.00
N ALA A 174 14.14 -4.01 8.71
CA ALA A 174 14.01 -5.21 7.88
C ALA A 174 15.08 -5.24 6.78
N LYS A 175 15.49 -6.45 6.38
CA LYS A 175 16.32 -6.71 5.20
C LYS A 175 15.40 -6.83 3.97
N PRO A 176 15.46 -5.89 3.00
CA PRO A 176 14.76 -6.05 1.73
C PRO A 176 15.51 -7.04 0.83
N LEU A 177 14.87 -7.48 -0.25
CA LEU A 177 15.50 -8.31 -1.28
C LEU A 177 15.12 -7.79 -2.67
N LYS A 178 16.14 -7.57 -3.50
CA LYS A 178 15.99 -7.06 -4.86
C LYS A 178 15.85 -8.23 -5.84
N ASN A 179 14.62 -8.70 -6.02
CA ASN A 179 14.26 -9.80 -6.90
C ASN A 179 12.90 -9.54 -7.59
N GLU A 180 12.33 -10.56 -8.22
CA GLU A 180 11.11 -10.43 -9.01
C GLU A 180 9.88 -9.96 -8.21
N PHE A 181 9.82 -10.26 -6.91
CA PHE A 181 8.71 -9.88 -6.04
C PHE A 181 9.08 -8.75 -5.06
N MET A 182 10.11 -7.97 -5.37
CA MET A 182 10.62 -6.90 -4.51
C MET A 182 9.57 -5.86 -4.09
N HIS A 183 8.58 -5.57 -4.95
CA HIS A 183 7.50 -4.63 -4.64
C HIS A 183 6.52 -5.19 -3.60
N GLU A 184 6.20 -6.49 -3.67
CA GLU A 184 5.40 -7.17 -2.63
C GLU A 184 6.17 -7.23 -1.32
N THR A 185 7.46 -7.57 -1.37
CA THR A 185 8.37 -7.56 -0.20
C THR A 185 8.38 -6.19 0.46
N GLY A 186 8.60 -5.13 -0.30
CA GLY A 186 8.62 -3.76 0.20
C GLY A 186 7.29 -3.35 0.85
N LEU A 187 6.15 -3.72 0.25
CA LEU A 187 4.84 -3.43 0.82
C LEU A 187 4.63 -4.15 2.15
N ARG A 188 5.04 -5.42 2.24
CA ARG A 188 4.93 -6.22 3.47
C ARG A 188 5.87 -5.73 4.58
N ILE A 189 7.04 -5.19 4.22
CA ILE A 189 7.95 -4.51 5.16
C ILE A 189 7.30 -3.23 5.70
N LEU A 190 6.70 -2.41 4.83
CA LEU A 190 6.01 -1.17 5.23
C LEU A 190 4.86 -1.46 6.22
N ILE A 191 4.01 -2.43 5.89
CA ILE A 191 2.90 -2.86 6.76
C ILE A 191 3.44 -3.29 8.13
N ARG A 192 4.47 -4.14 8.13
CA ARG A 192 5.07 -4.65 9.36
C ARG A 192 5.69 -3.53 10.20
N LYS A 193 6.31 -2.53 9.58
CA LYS A 193 6.84 -1.36 10.31
C LYS A 193 5.73 -0.57 11.01
N ALA A 194 4.58 -0.35 10.36
CA ALA A 194 3.44 0.30 10.99
C ALA A 194 2.91 -0.54 12.17
N GLN A 195 2.81 -1.85 12.01
CA GLN A 195 2.37 -2.77 13.06
C GLN A 195 3.31 -2.80 14.27
N LEU A 196 4.63 -2.80 14.04
CA LEU A 196 5.62 -2.72 15.12
C LEU A 196 5.50 -1.44 15.96
N ILE A 197 5.20 -0.32 15.32
CA ILE A 197 5.01 0.95 16.02
C ILE A 197 3.70 0.95 16.82
N ALA A 198 2.69 0.20 16.35
CA ALA A 198 1.38 0.13 16.97
C ALA A 198 1.26 -0.85 18.13
N SER A 199 2.08 -1.91 18.15
CA SER A 199 2.00 -2.95 19.17
C SER A 199 2.20 -2.45 20.60
N PRO A 200 3.14 -1.52 20.92
CA PRO A 200 3.28 -1.00 22.29
C PRO A 200 2.08 -0.18 22.78
N TYR A 201 1.21 0.26 21.86
CA TYR A 201 -0.01 0.99 22.18
C TYR A 201 -1.24 0.07 22.24
N ASP A 202 -1.05 -1.25 22.26
CA ASP A 202 -2.10 -2.27 22.17
C ASP A 202 -3.01 -2.09 20.94
N LYS A 203 -2.45 -1.62 19.82
CA LYS A 203 -3.17 -1.39 18.56
C LYS A 203 -2.73 -2.40 17.50
N ALA A 204 -3.64 -3.29 17.13
CA ALA A 204 -3.47 -4.21 16.02
C ALA A 204 -3.86 -3.50 14.71
N LEU A 205 -2.89 -3.32 13.81
CA LEU A 205 -3.11 -2.70 12.49
C LEU A 205 -3.25 -3.77 11.40
N THR A 206 -4.49 -4.15 11.11
CA THR A 206 -4.80 -5.20 10.13
C THR A 206 -4.94 -4.60 8.73
N PRO A 207 -4.21 -5.08 7.71
CA PRO A 207 -4.38 -4.59 6.34
C PRO A 207 -5.75 -4.94 5.78
N ILE A 208 -6.45 -3.93 5.25
CA ILE A 208 -7.76 -4.11 4.58
C ILE A 208 -7.65 -3.91 3.07
N PHE A 209 -6.68 -3.13 2.60
CA PHE A 209 -6.39 -2.95 1.18
C PHE A 209 -4.95 -2.43 1.02
N SER A 210 -4.10 -3.14 0.29
CA SER A 210 -2.71 -2.72 0.09
C SER A 210 -2.27 -2.97 -1.35
N TYR A 211 -1.46 -2.09 -1.92
CA TYR A 211 -1.02 -2.25 -3.30
C TYR A 211 0.30 -1.55 -3.59
N SER A 212 0.98 -2.01 -4.63
CA SER A 212 2.06 -1.30 -5.32
C SER A 212 1.53 -0.78 -6.63
N LYS A 213 1.77 0.50 -6.95
CA LYS A 213 1.44 1.06 -8.26
C LYS A 213 2.43 2.16 -8.61
N ASP A 214 2.89 2.17 -9.86
CA ASP A 214 3.91 3.10 -10.35
C ASP A 214 5.15 3.07 -9.44
N HIS A 215 5.51 4.19 -8.81
CA HIS A 215 6.66 4.32 -7.93
C HIS A 215 6.29 4.54 -6.45
N TYR A 216 5.13 4.04 -6.01
CA TYR A 216 4.71 4.11 -4.61
C TYR A 216 4.05 2.82 -4.10
N LEU A 217 4.15 2.64 -2.79
CA LEU A 217 3.49 1.60 -2.02
C LEU A 217 2.41 2.23 -1.16
N ARG A 218 1.23 1.61 -1.10
CA ARG A 218 0.09 2.12 -0.34
C ARG A 218 -0.55 1.00 0.47
N THR A 219 -0.87 1.28 1.73
CA THR A 219 -1.64 0.38 2.58
C THR A 219 -2.69 1.12 3.39
N PHE A 220 -3.85 0.51 3.55
CA PHE A 220 -4.91 0.92 4.46
C PHE A 220 -5.01 -0.12 5.56
N LEU A 221 -4.83 0.32 6.80
CA LEU A 221 -4.78 -0.53 7.98
C LEU A 221 -5.93 -0.15 8.92
N VAL A 222 -6.80 -1.10 9.25
CA VAL A 222 -7.81 -0.89 10.30
C VAL A 222 -7.19 -1.13 11.67
N CYS A 223 -7.50 -0.27 12.62
CA CYS A 223 -6.96 -0.31 13.97
C CYS A 223 -7.92 -0.95 14.95
N GLU A 224 -7.59 -2.15 15.40
CA GLU A 224 -8.31 -2.82 16.48
C GLU A 224 -7.52 -2.70 17.78
N LYS A 225 -8.14 -2.16 18.84
CA LYS A 225 -7.48 -2.06 20.14
C LYS A 225 -7.63 -3.36 20.93
N GLY A 226 -6.53 -3.87 21.50
CA GLY A 226 -6.51 -5.01 22.41
C GLY A 226 -5.25 -5.87 22.30
N LYS A 227 -4.69 -6.24 23.46
CA LYS A 227 -3.46 -7.05 23.60
C LYS A 227 -3.53 -8.37 22.82
N GLN A 228 -4.58 -9.16 23.02
CA GLN A 228 -4.77 -10.44 22.32
C GLN A 228 -4.82 -10.29 20.79
N LYS A 229 -5.36 -9.17 20.28
CA LYS A 229 -5.39 -8.89 18.84
C LYS A 229 -4.00 -8.58 18.32
N VAL A 230 -3.21 -7.83 19.09
CA VAL A 230 -1.79 -7.57 18.79
C VAL A 230 -1.01 -8.88 18.80
N ASP A 231 -1.17 -9.74 19.80
CA ASP A 231 -0.47 -11.03 19.88
C ASP A 231 -0.77 -11.92 18.67
N LYS A 232 -2.05 -11.99 18.27
CA LYS A 232 -2.46 -12.72 17.06
C LYS A 232 -1.82 -12.13 15.80
N LEU A 233 -1.77 -10.80 15.70
CA LEU A 233 -1.16 -10.11 14.56
C LEU A 233 0.35 -10.35 14.50
N LEU A 234 1.06 -10.30 15.64
CA LEU A 234 2.51 -10.51 15.70
C LEU A 234 2.92 -11.93 15.28
N LYS A 235 2.05 -12.94 15.50
CA LYS A 235 2.25 -14.29 14.98
C LYS A 235 2.34 -14.34 13.45
N GLU A 236 1.83 -13.34 12.74
CA GLU A 236 1.92 -13.23 11.27
C GLU A 236 3.15 -12.47 10.77
N HIS A 237 4.08 -12.09 11.65
CA HIS A 237 5.39 -11.61 11.23
C HIS A 237 6.29 -12.80 10.91
N GLY A 238 7.19 -12.61 9.96
CA GLY A 238 8.18 -13.63 9.61
C GLY A 238 9.04 -13.20 8.42
N TYR A 239 9.52 -14.16 7.66
CA TYR A 239 10.51 -13.97 6.61
C TYR A 239 10.10 -14.70 5.33
N VAL A 240 10.72 -14.34 4.22
CA VAL A 240 10.71 -15.16 3.01
C VAL A 240 12.14 -15.56 2.73
N ILE A 241 12.39 -16.88 2.69
CA ILE A 241 13.65 -17.43 2.20
C ILE A 241 13.60 -17.55 0.68
N TYR A 242 14.74 -17.34 0.02
CA TYR A 242 14.86 -17.30 -1.43
C TYR A 242 16.19 -17.92 -1.88
N CYS A 243 16.15 -18.78 -2.90
CA CYS A 243 17.36 -19.36 -3.50
C CYS A 243 17.66 -18.68 -4.83
N ASN A 244 18.78 -17.95 -4.91
CA ASN A 244 19.23 -17.32 -6.15
C ASN A 244 19.58 -18.35 -7.25
N ASN A 245 19.93 -19.58 -6.87
CA ASN A 245 20.34 -20.63 -7.81
C ASN A 245 19.18 -21.31 -8.54
N CYS A 246 18.01 -21.47 -7.90
CA CYS A 246 16.89 -22.20 -8.51
C CYS A 246 15.55 -21.49 -8.37
N LEU A 247 15.52 -20.26 -7.86
CA LEU A 247 14.31 -19.45 -7.61
C LEU A 247 13.35 -20.03 -6.56
N TYR A 248 13.78 -21.03 -5.79
CA TYR A 248 13.00 -21.57 -4.68
C TYR A 248 12.68 -20.47 -3.68
N ARG A 249 11.45 -20.46 -3.15
CA ARG A 249 11.05 -19.50 -2.13
C ARG A 249 9.96 -20.02 -1.23
N LYS A 250 9.99 -19.60 0.04
CA LYS A 250 9.01 -20.01 1.05
C LYS A 250 8.87 -18.97 2.15
N ALA A 251 7.64 -18.73 2.58
CA ALA A 251 7.36 -17.96 3.79
C ALA A 251 7.65 -18.81 5.04
N VAL A 252 8.34 -18.24 6.01
CA VAL A 252 8.78 -18.92 7.24
C VAL A 252 8.70 -17.99 8.44
N LYS A 253 8.53 -18.53 9.66
CA LYS A 253 8.46 -17.71 10.90
C LYS A 253 9.84 -17.32 11.42
N ASP A 254 10.84 -18.15 11.19
CA ASP A 254 12.24 -17.99 11.61
C ASP A 254 13.22 -18.34 10.47
N ILE A 255 14.49 -17.93 10.62
CA ILE A 255 15.57 -18.19 9.65
C ILE A 255 16.78 -18.93 10.24
N PHE A 256 16.79 -19.24 11.54
CA PHE A 256 17.99 -19.71 12.25
C PHE A 256 18.58 -21.02 11.72
N ASN A 257 17.72 -21.93 11.24
CA ASN A 257 18.13 -23.27 10.78
C ASN A 257 17.95 -23.50 9.27
N LYS A 258 17.79 -22.44 8.47
CA LYS A 258 17.44 -22.54 7.05
C LYS A 258 18.56 -22.02 6.14
N LYS A 259 19.70 -22.73 6.16
CA LYS A 259 20.90 -22.34 5.38
C LYS A 259 20.91 -22.88 3.96
N SER A 260 20.43 -24.11 3.74
CA SER A 260 20.51 -24.80 2.45
C SER A 260 19.15 -24.96 1.79
N CYS A 261 19.11 -24.74 0.47
CA CYS A 261 17.91 -24.85 -0.34
C CYS A 261 17.47 -26.31 -0.44
N PRO A 262 16.20 -26.64 -0.15
CA PRO A 262 15.73 -28.03 -0.20
C PRO A 262 15.63 -28.59 -1.63
N GLU A 263 15.78 -27.74 -2.66
CA GLU A 263 15.65 -28.16 -4.06
C GLU A 263 17.01 -28.38 -4.75
N CYS A 264 18.07 -27.67 -4.34
CA CYS A 264 19.37 -27.72 -5.01
C CYS A 264 20.59 -27.67 -4.06
N ASN A 265 20.36 -27.72 -2.74
CA ASN A 265 21.39 -27.68 -1.69
C ASN A 265 22.32 -26.45 -1.69
N LYS A 266 22.05 -25.42 -2.50
CA LYS A 266 22.76 -24.13 -2.47
C LYS A 266 22.29 -23.24 -1.33
N GLU A 267 23.08 -22.21 -1.02
CA GLU A 267 22.76 -21.24 0.03
C GLU A 267 21.43 -20.51 -0.21
N LEU A 268 20.69 -20.29 0.87
CA LEU A 268 19.47 -19.50 0.89
C LEU A 268 19.75 -18.06 1.35
N ASP A 269 19.23 -17.10 0.60
CA ASP A 269 19.06 -15.73 1.05
C ASP A 269 17.69 -15.56 1.71
N TYR A 270 17.45 -14.41 2.35
CA TYR A 270 16.18 -14.11 3.01
C TYR A 270 15.83 -12.62 2.95
N THR A 271 14.54 -12.35 3.10
CA THR A 271 14.00 -11.01 3.35
C THR A 271 13.06 -11.00 4.55
N GLY A 272 13.06 -9.88 5.28
CA GLY A 272 12.23 -9.66 6.46
C GLY A 272 13.02 -9.10 7.66
N PRO A 273 12.40 -9.03 8.84
CA PRO A 273 11.03 -9.48 9.11
C PRO A 273 9.98 -8.64 8.36
N LEU A 274 8.90 -9.27 7.91
CA LEU A 274 7.83 -8.67 7.12
C LEU A 274 6.47 -9.30 7.47
N TRP A 275 5.40 -8.70 6.97
CA TRP A 275 4.02 -9.19 7.14
C TRP A 275 3.73 -10.38 6.23
N LEU A 276 3.39 -11.54 6.80
CA LEU A 276 3.04 -12.76 6.05
C LEU A 276 1.54 -12.92 5.82
N GLY A 277 0.68 -12.22 6.57
CA GLY A 277 -0.76 -12.34 6.45
C GLY A 277 -1.34 -11.74 5.15
N GLY A 278 -2.67 -11.68 5.10
CA GLY A 278 -3.42 -11.12 3.96
C GLY A 278 -3.14 -9.63 3.75
N LEU A 279 -3.12 -9.20 2.49
CA LEU A 279 -2.96 -7.78 2.11
C LEU A 279 -4.30 -7.07 1.88
N TRP A 280 -5.39 -7.84 1.79
CA TRP A 280 -6.73 -7.37 1.41
C TRP A 280 -7.82 -8.06 2.21
N ASP A 281 -8.88 -7.32 2.50
CA ASP A 281 -10.19 -7.86 2.84
C ASP A 281 -10.97 -8.14 1.54
N SER A 282 -11.20 -9.41 1.21
CA SER A 282 -11.90 -9.80 -0.02
C SER A 282 -13.35 -9.28 -0.09
N LYS A 283 -14.03 -9.08 1.05
CA LYS A 283 -15.39 -8.49 1.07
C LYS A 283 -15.34 -7.02 0.71
N LEU A 284 -14.35 -6.29 1.25
CA LEU A 284 -14.11 -4.89 0.92
C LEU A 284 -13.77 -4.73 -0.56
N VAL A 285 -12.86 -5.54 -1.10
CA VAL A 285 -12.48 -5.48 -2.54
C VAL A 285 -13.69 -5.71 -3.43
N LYS A 286 -14.53 -6.73 -3.14
CA LYS A 286 -15.78 -6.96 -3.88
C LYS A 286 -16.73 -5.76 -3.81
N ASN A 287 -16.83 -5.10 -2.65
CA ASN A 287 -17.66 -3.91 -2.53
C ASN A 287 -17.09 -2.72 -3.33
N MET A 288 -15.76 -2.55 -3.32
CA MET A 288 -15.08 -1.56 -4.15
C MET A 288 -15.33 -1.81 -5.65
N GLN A 289 -15.29 -3.06 -6.12
CA GLN A 289 -15.66 -3.38 -7.50
C GLN A 289 -17.09 -2.96 -7.84
N LYS A 290 -18.07 -3.29 -6.98
CA LYS A 290 -19.48 -2.93 -7.18
C LYS A 290 -19.72 -1.42 -7.22
N LEU A 291 -18.97 -0.65 -6.43
CA LEU A 291 -19.13 0.80 -6.33
C LEU A 291 -18.23 1.58 -7.29
N ASN A 292 -17.32 0.90 -7.99
CA ASN A 292 -16.39 1.54 -8.90
C ASN A 292 -17.14 2.08 -10.11
N LYS A 293 -16.92 3.36 -10.41
CA LYS A 293 -17.39 4.01 -11.64
C LYS A 293 -16.23 4.42 -12.55
N ASN A 294 -14.98 4.24 -12.11
CA ASN A 294 -13.80 4.59 -12.86
C ASN A 294 -13.31 3.37 -13.67
N LYS A 295 -13.48 3.42 -15.00
CA LYS A 295 -13.00 2.37 -15.92
C LYS A 295 -11.49 2.12 -15.80
N GLU A 296 -10.70 3.14 -15.49
CA GLU A 296 -9.23 3.01 -15.30
C GLU A 296 -8.85 2.09 -14.11
N LEU A 297 -9.76 1.90 -13.15
CA LEU A 297 -9.54 1.05 -11.97
C LEU A 297 -10.14 -0.34 -12.11
N GLU A 298 -10.93 -0.60 -13.15
CA GLU A 298 -11.72 -1.83 -13.27
C GLU A 298 -10.83 -3.07 -13.34
N GLN A 299 -9.89 -3.10 -14.29
CA GLN A 299 -8.93 -4.20 -14.43
C GLN A 299 -8.06 -4.36 -13.17
N PHE A 300 -7.62 -3.25 -12.58
CA PHE A 300 -6.80 -3.27 -11.36
C PHE A 300 -7.55 -3.91 -10.18
N LEU A 301 -8.82 -3.54 -9.97
CA LEU A 301 -9.65 -4.13 -8.91
C LEU A 301 -10.02 -5.58 -9.19
N ASP A 302 -10.21 -5.96 -10.45
CA ASP A 302 -10.47 -7.35 -10.82
C ASP A 302 -9.27 -8.27 -10.55
N ILE A 303 -8.05 -7.81 -10.90
CA ILE A 303 -6.82 -8.52 -10.55
C ILE A 303 -6.71 -8.68 -9.03
N ILE A 304 -6.86 -7.59 -8.26
CA ILE A 304 -6.78 -7.65 -6.79
C ILE A 304 -7.88 -8.53 -6.19
N SER A 305 -9.09 -8.53 -6.74
CA SER A 305 -10.20 -9.38 -6.27
C SER A 305 -9.87 -10.86 -6.41
N LYS A 306 -9.26 -11.26 -7.53
CA LYS A 306 -8.76 -12.62 -7.75
C LYS A 306 -7.56 -12.92 -6.85
N GLU A 307 -6.62 -11.98 -6.74
CA GLU A 307 -5.39 -12.10 -5.93
C GLU A 307 -5.70 -12.26 -4.44
N SER A 308 -6.72 -11.55 -3.93
CA SER A 308 -7.11 -11.57 -2.51
C SER A 308 -7.54 -12.95 -1.99
N LYS A 309 -7.82 -13.90 -2.88
CA LYS A 309 -8.25 -15.26 -2.54
C LYS A 309 -7.07 -16.24 -2.40
N ILE A 310 -5.83 -15.77 -2.60
CA ILE A 310 -4.61 -16.57 -2.61
C ILE A 310 -3.74 -16.18 -1.42
N SER A 311 -3.41 -17.16 -0.58
CA SER A 311 -2.63 -16.97 0.65
C SER A 311 -1.12 -16.95 0.43
N GLN A 312 -0.64 -17.26 -0.77
CA GLN A 312 0.78 -17.26 -1.11
C GLN A 312 1.40 -15.88 -0.84
N VAL A 313 2.47 -15.85 -0.07
CA VAL A 313 3.38 -14.69 0.03
C VAL A 313 4.34 -14.78 -1.15
N SER A 314 4.55 -13.67 -1.87
CA SER A 314 5.28 -13.56 -3.16
C SER A 314 4.53 -14.15 -4.37
N PHE A 315 5.10 -13.98 -5.57
CA PHE A 315 4.56 -14.44 -6.84
C PHE A 315 5.67 -14.94 -7.77
N TYR A 316 5.31 -15.68 -8.82
CA TYR A 316 6.21 -16.18 -9.84
C TYR A 316 6.17 -15.25 -11.06
N ASN A 317 7.30 -14.73 -11.52
CA ASN A 317 7.38 -14.06 -12.82
C ASN A 317 7.72 -15.12 -13.88
N ILE A 318 6.83 -15.30 -14.86
CA ILE A 318 6.93 -16.36 -15.88
C ILE A 318 8.20 -16.19 -16.71
N HIS A 319 8.49 -14.97 -17.17
CA HIS A 319 9.66 -14.69 -18.00
C HIS A 319 10.96 -14.92 -17.24
N ASN A 320 11.03 -14.55 -15.96
CA ASN A 320 12.21 -14.80 -15.14
C ASN A 320 12.48 -16.30 -14.97
N ILE A 321 11.42 -17.11 -14.79
CA ILE A 321 11.55 -18.57 -14.73
C ILE A 321 12.02 -19.13 -16.08
N CYS A 322 11.36 -18.77 -17.18
CA CYS A 322 11.75 -19.26 -18.51
C CYS A 322 13.20 -18.89 -18.85
N LYS A 323 13.61 -17.63 -18.59
CA LYS A 323 14.99 -17.18 -18.78
C LYS A 323 15.98 -17.97 -17.93
N HIS A 324 15.68 -18.17 -16.65
CA HIS A 324 16.56 -18.87 -15.72
C HIS A 324 16.75 -20.35 -16.09
N TYR A 325 15.67 -21.02 -16.50
CA TYR A 325 15.68 -22.44 -16.87
C TYR A 325 15.89 -22.70 -18.37
N LYS A 326 16.17 -21.65 -19.17
CA LYS A 326 16.34 -21.70 -20.63
C LYS A 326 15.18 -22.43 -21.33
N ILE A 327 13.94 -22.09 -20.97
CA ILE A 327 12.72 -22.69 -21.52
C ILE A 327 12.16 -21.78 -22.62
N ASP A 328 11.96 -22.35 -23.80
CA ASP A 328 11.40 -21.69 -24.99
C ASP A 328 10.53 -22.70 -25.78
N PRO A 329 9.33 -22.33 -26.29
CA PRO A 329 8.65 -21.04 -26.18
C PRO A 329 8.14 -20.67 -24.77
N ILE A 330 8.08 -19.35 -24.48
CA ILE A 330 7.40 -18.83 -23.28
C ILE A 330 5.88 -19.06 -23.41
N PRO A 331 5.22 -19.75 -22.45
CA PRO A 331 3.80 -20.03 -22.56
C PRO A 331 2.94 -18.78 -22.37
N LYS A 332 1.76 -18.77 -23.00
CA LYS A 332 0.75 -17.72 -22.77
C LYS A 332 0.27 -17.73 -21.32
N LYS A 333 0.30 -16.57 -20.66
CA LYS A 333 -0.05 -16.41 -19.24
C LYS A 333 -1.47 -16.90 -18.92
N GLU A 334 -2.47 -16.58 -19.75
CA GLU A 334 -3.85 -17.00 -19.49
C GLU A 334 -3.98 -18.53 -19.49
N GLU A 335 -3.27 -19.18 -20.39
CA GLU A 335 -3.31 -20.62 -20.55
C GLU A 335 -2.60 -21.35 -19.41
N LEU A 336 -1.46 -20.81 -18.95
CA LEU A 336 -0.76 -21.30 -17.78
C LEU A 336 -1.63 -21.17 -16.53
N ILE A 337 -2.30 -20.02 -16.33
CA ILE A 337 -3.24 -19.83 -15.21
C ILE A 337 -4.38 -20.85 -15.27
N LYS A 338 -4.98 -21.10 -16.45
CA LYS A 338 -6.03 -22.12 -16.63
C LYS A 338 -5.54 -23.50 -16.22
N ASN A 339 -4.32 -23.88 -16.61
CA ASN A 339 -3.74 -25.17 -16.26
C ASN A 339 -3.43 -25.30 -14.78
N ILE A 340 -2.86 -24.28 -14.14
CA ILE A 340 -2.59 -24.30 -12.70
C ILE A 340 -3.91 -24.42 -11.91
N ARG A 341 -4.98 -23.76 -12.37
CA ARG A 341 -6.32 -23.81 -11.75
C ARG A 341 -6.95 -25.20 -11.70
N LYS A 342 -6.46 -26.17 -12.49
CA LYS A 342 -6.92 -27.56 -12.41
C LYS A 342 -6.57 -28.23 -11.08
N SER A 343 -5.50 -27.78 -10.41
CA SER A 343 -5.03 -28.38 -9.14
C SER A 343 -4.71 -27.38 -8.03
N ASN A 344 -4.54 -26.10 -8.35
CA ASN A 344 -4.10 -25.07 -7.42
C ASN A 344 -4.82 -23.74 -7.65
N LYS A 345 -5.04 -22.97 -6.58
CA LYS A 345 -5.52 -21.58 -6.73
C LYS A 345 -4.45 -20.76 -7.49
N CYS A 346 -4.89 -19.99 -8.49
CA CYS A 346 -4.00 -19.15 -9.29
C CYS A 346 -4.70 -17.89 -9.78
N SER A 347 -3.99 -16.78 -9.77
CA SER A 347 -4.39 -15.51 -10.38
C SER A 347 -3.19 -14.79 -10.97
N GLU A 348 -3.47 -13.78 -11.78
CA GLU A 348 -2.51 -12.71 -12.03
C GLU A 348 -2.22 -11.96 -10.72
N THR A 349 -1.16 -11.15 -10.70
CA THR A 349 -0.87 -10.24 -9.61
C THR A 349 -0.76 -8.81 -10.13
N HIS A 350 -1.19 -7.85 -9.32
CA HIS A 350 -1.04 -6.44 -9.65
C HIS A 350 0.41 -5.94 -9.51
N PHE A 351 1.29 -6.71 -8.85
CA PHE A 351 2.69 -6.33 -8.63
C PHE A 351 3.55 -6.39 -9.90
N ASP A 352 3.18 -7.26 -10.85
CA ASP A 352 3.93 -7.49 -12.08
C ASP A 352 2.99 -8.06 -13.16
N ALA A 353 2.95 -7.44 -14.33
CA ALA A 353 2.09 -7.85 -15.44
C ALA A 353 2.40 -9.27 -15.96
N LEU A 354 3.63 -9.76 -15.76
CA LEU A 354 4.10 -11.09 -16.13
C LEU A 354 4.09 -12.06 -14.94
N GLY A 355 3.59 -11.59 -13.79
CA GLY A 355 3.50 -12.33 -12.55
C GLY A 355 2.24 -13.16 -12.41
N ILE A 356 2.38 -14.33 -11.79
CA ILE A 356 1.27 -15.17 -11.33
C ILE A 356 1.42 -15.49 -9.84
N LYS A 357 0.32 -15.45 -9.11
CA LYS A 357 0.26 -15.80 -7.70
C LYS A 357 -0.45 -17.13 -7.56
N SER A 358 0.21 -18.11 -6.92
CA SER A 358 -0.33 -19.45 -6.75
C SER A 358 0.39 -20.19 -5.62
N CYS A 359 -0.32 -21.12 -4.97
CA CYS A 359 0.24 -22.03 -3.97
C CYS A 359 0.97 -23.24 -4.61
N ILE A 360 1.08 -23.30 -5.94
CA ILE A 360 1.84 -24.33 -6.64
C ILE A 360 3.32 -24.29 -6.24
N ASN A 361 3.92 -25.46 -6.05
CA ASN A 361 5.37 -25.56 -5.83
C ASN A 361 6.14 -25.28 -7.13
N LEU A 362 7.38 -24.81 -7.00
CA LEU A 362 8.17 -24.36 -8.14
C LEU A 362 8.48 -25.47 -9.14
N LYS A 363 8.82 -26.69 -8.69
CA LYS A 363 9.09 -27.84 -9.55
C LYS A 363 7.89 -28.18 -10.45
N ALA A 364 6.69 -28.23 -9.86
CA ALA A 364 5.46 -28.49 -10.59
C ALA A 364 5.14 -27.37 -11.58
N LEU A 365 5.39 -26.11 -11.21
CA LEU A 365 5.23 -24.98 -12.13
C LEU A 365 6.18 -25.10 -13.34
N ILE A 366 7.45 -25.39 -13.11
CA ILE A 366 8.44 -25.59 -14.19
C ILE A 366 7.99 -26.73 -15.11
N ASN A 367 7.54 -27.85 -14.56
CA ASN A 367 7.06 -28.98 -15.37
C ASN A 367 5.83 -28.61 -16.20
N LEU A 368 4.91 -27.80 -15.67
CA LEU A 368 3.76 -27.30 -16.43
C LEU A 368 4.16 -26.36 -17.57
N ILE A 369 5.20 -25.56 -17.38
CA ILE A 369 5.76 -24.67 -18.42
C ILE A 369 6.42 -25.51 -19.53
N LYS A 370 7.23 -26.52 -19.16
CA LYS A 370 7.94 -27.40 -20.11
C LYS A 370 7.04 -28.33 -20.92
N ARG A 371 5.85 -28.71 -20.42
CA ARG A 371 4.92 -29.58 -21.19
C ARG A 371 4.30 -28.93 -22.42
N LYS A 372 4.57 -27.64 -22.66
CA LYS A 372 4.02 -26.84 -23.76
C LYS A 372 5.09 -26.27 -24.70
N THR A 373 6.34 -26.62 -24.44
CA THR A 373 7.43 -26.57 -25.42
C THR A 373 7.50 -27.93 -26.07
#